data_AF-A0A087PFN4-F1
#
_entry.id   AF-A0A087PFN4-F1
#
_cell.length_a   1.000
_cell.length_b   1.000
_cell.length_c   1.000
_cell.angle_alpha   90.00
_cell.angle_beta   90.00
_cell.angle_gamma   90.00
#
_symmetry.space_group_name_H-M   'P 1'
#
loop_
_entity.id
_entity.type
_entity.pdbx_description
1 polymer ?
#
loop_
_entity_poly.entity_id
_entity_poly.type
_entity_poly.pdbx_seq_one_letter_code
_entity_poly.pdbx_strand_id
1 'polypeptide(L)'
;MLDKSKSVKSVLMQLFAPSGNTNIEGVDTVNACYGGTNALLNSINWVESSGWDGRDAIVVAGDIALYKKGNARPTGGAGCVAMLVGPNAPIVFEPGLRGTYITHAYDFYKPDLTSEYPYVDGHYSIRCYTEAVDACYKAYNAREKVLKGQNGDSNGIVDKSKTPLDRFDHILFHAPTCKLVAKSYGRLLYNDYLDNPEHPAFAEVAPEVRSLDYEKSVTDKTVEKTFMALSKKRFNECIAPSIEVATQCGNMYCASVYGGLVSLLSKVPFDPAQPKRVGVFSYGSGLASSMFSVKVVGDVSNIVKQLDLQKRLDARRVVDPQVYDDMCLLREKAHLQKNFTPVGNVDDITPGTYYLTKVDDMFRREYAVKA
;
A
#
# COMPACT_ATOMS: atom_id res chain seq x y z
N MET A 1 9.75 16.75 0.04
CA MET A 1 10.32 16.39 1.36
C MET A 1 10.43 17.68 2.16
N LEU A 2 9.99 17.73 3.41
CA LEU A 2 9.93 18.99 4.18
C LEU A 2 11.26 19.33 4.88
N ASP A 3 12.03 18.31 5.24
CA ASP A 3 13.38 18.41 5.78
C ASP A 3 14.20 17.23 5.24
N LYS A 4 15.44 17.49 4.81
CA LYS A 4 16.30 16.50 4.15
C LYS A 4 17.14 15.66 5.14
N SER A 5 17.11 16.01 6.43
CA SER A 5 17.90 15.37 7.47
C SER A 5 17.03 14.99 8.69
N LYS A 6 16.15 15.89 9.13
CA LYS A 6 15.28 15.65 10.28
C LYS A 6 14.11 14.73 9.91
N SER A 7 14.07 13.56 10.52
CA SER A 7 13.00 12.58 10.34
C SER A 7 11.66 13.02 10.93
N VAL A 8 10.56 12.60 10.30
CA VAL A 8 9.21 12.65 10.88
C VAL A 8 9.16 11.89 12.19
N LYS A 9 9.87 10.74 12.32
CA LYS A 9 10.03 10.02 13.59
C LYS A 9 10.43 10.94 14.74
N SER A 10 11.41 11.84 14.52
CA SER A 10 11.86 12.76 15.57
C SER A 10 10.82 13.81 15.96
N VAL A 11 9.87 14.14 15.07
CA VAL A 11 8.72 15.00 15.38
C VAL A 11 7.71 14.22 16.24
N LEU A 12 7.43 12.96 15.89
CA LEU A 12 6.51 12.10 16.65
C LEU A 12 6.97 11.84 18.09
N MET A 13 8.28 11.94 18.38
CA MET A 13 8.79 11.83 19.76
C MET A 13 8.21 12.88 20.72
N GLN A 14 7.62 13.99 20.22
CA GLN A 14 6.87 14.94 21.05
C GLN A 14 5.70 14.27 21.79
N LEU A 15 5.13 13.20 21.23
CA LEU A 15 4.05 12.43 21.86
C LEU A 15 4.53 11.56 23.02
N PHE A 16 5.82 11.20 23.04
CA PHE A 16 6.43 10.33 24.05
C PHE A 16 7.25 11.12 25.08
N ALA A 17 7.67 12.34 24.76
CA ALA A 17 8.45 13.18 25.66
C ALA A 17 7.79 13.39 27.04
N PRO A 18 6.46 13.62 27.16
CA PRO A 18 5.82 13.80 28.47
C PRO A 18 5.89 12.57 29.39
N SER A 19 5.97 11.36 28.83
CA SER A 19 6.11 10.12 29.63
C SER A 19 7.56 9.80 29.97
N GLY A 20 8.53 10.59 29.48
CA GLY A 20 9.97 10.32 29.63
C GLY A 20 10.49 9.15 28.79
N ASN A 21 9.66 8.55 27.93
CA ASN A 21 10.07 7.42 27.09
C ASN A 21 10.82 7.90 25.84
N THR A 22 12.13 8.08 25.95
CA THR A 22 13.00 8.49 24.83
C THR A 22 13.76 7.34 24.18
N ASN A 23 13.80 6.17 24.83
CA ASN A 23 14.48 4.98 24.33
C ASN A 23 13.57 4.22 23.35
N ILE A 24 13.41 4.75 22.13
CA ILE A 24 12.57 4.16 21.07
C ILE A 24 13.38 4.17 19.77
N GLU A 25 13.68 2.98 19.24
CA GLU A 25 14.45 2.78 18.01
C GLU A 25 13.67 3.20 16.74
N GLY A 26 14.37 3.20 15.60
CA GLY A 26 13.79 3.49 14.29
C GLY A 26 13.84 4.96 13.87
N VAL A 27 13.83 5.18 12.56
CA VAL A 27 13.79 6.47 11.87
C VAL A 27 12.98 6.32 10.58
N ASP A 28 12.86 7.40 9.80
CA ASP A 28 12.18 7.36 8.51
C ASP A 28 12.91 6.45 7.51
N THR A 29 12.15 5.76 6.65
CA THR A 29 12.67 4.99 5.52
C THR A 29 11.86 5.33 4.28
N VAL A 30 12.56 5.58 3.16
CA VAL A 30 11.95 6.20 1.98
C VAL A 30 12.40 5.49 0.70
N ASN A 31 11.44 4.94 -0.04
CA ASN A 31 11.55 4.64 -1.46
C ASN A 31 10.14 4.74 -2.07
N ALA A 32 9.78 5.92 -2.58
CA ALA A 32 8.44 6.19 -3.10
C ALA A 32 7.33 5.61 -2.20
N CYS A 33 6.32 4.94 -2.75
CA CYS A 33 5.21 4.33 -2.01
C CYS A 33 5.58 3.05 -1.23
N TYR A 34 6.82 2.59 -1.28
CA TYR A 34 7.27 1.36 -0.60
C TYR A 34 7.75 1.59 0.85
N GLY A 35 7.98 2.85 1.25
CA GLY A 35 8.55 3.20 2.57
C GLY A 35 7.80 2.59 3.75
N GLY A 36 6.46 2.64 3.73
CA GLY A 36 5.63 2.03 4.78
C GLY A 36 5.82 0.51 4.93
N THR A 37 6.01 -0.19 3.81
CA THR A 37 6.30 -1.63 3.82
C THR A 37 7.70 -1.94 4.29
N ASN A 38 8.69 -1.13 3.90
CA ASN A 38 10.02 -1.30 4.45
C ASN A 38 10.05 -1.09 5.98
N ALA A 39 9.35 -0.07 6.48
CA ALA A 39 9.21 0.17 7.91
C ALA A 39 8.54 -1.00 8.63
N LEU A 40 7.44 -1.54 8.08
CA LEU A 40 6.73 -2.69 8.64
C LEU A 40 7.64 -3.92 8.76
N LEU A 41 8.37 -4.23 7.70
CA LEU A 41 9.29 -5.37 7.67
C LEU A 41 10.45 -5.18 8.65
N ASN A 42 10.99 -3.97 8.76
CA ASN A 42 12.01 -3.66 9.77
C ASN A 42 11.48 -3.86 11.19
N SER A 43 10.25 -3.43 11.47
CA SER A 43 9.63 -3.61 12.78
C SER A 43 9.38 -5.08 13.12
N ILE A 44 8.93 -5.89 12.16
CA ILE A 44 8.77 -7.35 12.37
C ILE A 44 10.13 -7.99 12.64
N ASN A 45 11.13 -7.69 11.83
CA ASN A 45 12.49 -8.20 12.04
C ASN A 45 13.04 -7.78 13.41
N TRP A 46 12.76 -6.56 13.87
CA TRP A 46 13.17 -6.10 15.20
C TRP A 46 12.49 -6.90 16.31
N VAL A 47 11.16 -7.09 16.24
CA VAL A 47 10.41 -7.92 17.22
C VAL A 47 10.92 -9.37 17.25
N GLU A 48 11.36 -9.91 16.12
CA GLU A 48 11.92 -11.27 16.02
C GLU A 48 13.42 -11.36 16.36
N SER A 49 14.09 -10.24 16.62
CA SER A 49 15.53 -10.19 16.84
C SER A 49 15.93 -10.31 18.31
N SER A 50 17.22 -10.54 18.56
CA SER A 50 17.81 -10.44 19.90
C SER A 50 17.84 -9.01 20.46
N GLY A 51 17.52 -8.00 19.64
CA GLY A 51 17.39 -6.60 20.07
C GLY A 51 15.99 -6.23 20.57
N TRP A 52 15.02 -7.16 20.50
CA TRP A 52 13.69 -6.94 21.04
C TRP A 52 13.73 -6.88 22.56
N ASP A 53 13.08 -5.88 23.14
CA ASP A 53 13.04 -5.65 24.59
C ASP A 53 11.67 -5.92 25.22
N GLY A 54 10.79 -6.62 24.49
CA GLY A 54 9.46 -6.99 24.96
C GLY A 54 8.37 -5.96 24.64
N ARG A 55 8.71 -4.77 24.12
CA ARG A 55 7.74 -3.73 23.75
C ARG A 55 7.22 -3.91 22.33
N ASP A 56 6.05 -3.35 22.04
CA ASP A 56 5.52 -3.30 20.69
C ASP A 56 6.30 -2.30 19.81
N ALA A 57 6.31 -2.55 18.50
CA ALA A 57 6.73 -1.59 17.49
C ALA A 57 5.54 -0.82 16.93
N ILE A 58 5.75 0.45 16.56
CA ILE A 58 4.74 1.29 15.90
C ILE A 58 5.27 1.69 14.53
N VAL A 59 4.52 1.34 13.49
CA VAL A 59 4.81 1.70 12.10
C VAL A 59 3.84 2.78 11.66
N VAL A 60 4.35 3.87 11.09
CA VAL A 60 3.52 4.95 10.54
C VAL A 60 3.84 5.09 9.05
N ALA A 61 2.83 4.93 8.20
CA ALA A 61 2.92 5.16 6.77
C ALA A 61 1.93 6.25 6.39
N GLY A 62 2.40 7.35 5.81
CA GLY A 62 1.52 8.47 5.45
C GLY A 62 2.16 9.43 4.46
N ASP A 63 1.32 10.02 3.62
CA ASP A 63 1.75 10.85 2.50
C ASP A 63 0.65 11.83 2.06
N ILE A 64 1.09 12.87 1.34
CA ILE A 64 0.24 13.75 0.55
C ILE A 64 0.66 13.60 -0.91
N ALA A 65 -0.15 12.87 -1.69
CA ALA A 65 0.07 12.62 -3.09
C ALA A 65 -0.51 13.75 -3.94
N LEU A 66 0.36 14.64 -4.40
CA LEU A 66 0.01 15.82 -5.19
C LEU A 66 0.69 15.81 -6.55
N TYR A 67 -0.04 16.22 -7.58
CA TYR A 67 0.42 16.31 -8.96
C TYR A 67 0.08 17.67 -9.59
N LYS A 68 0.93 18.10 -10.52
CA LYS A 68 0.68 19.29 -11.35
C LYS A 68 -0.62 19.12 -12.14
N LYS A 69 -1.24 20.24 -12.53
CA LYS A 69 -2.43 20.23 -13.39
C LYS A 69 -2.19 19.39 -14.63
N GLY A 70 -3.10 18.45 -14.89
CA GLY A 70 -2.99 17.46 -15.96
C GLY A 70 -3.61 16.12 -15.57
N ASN A 71 -3.40 15.10 -16.39
CA ASN A 71 -4.08 13.80 -16.27
C ASN A 71 -3.75 13.02 -14.99
N ALA A 72 -2.64 13.34 -14.31
CA ALA A 72 -2.25 12.71 -13.04
C ALA A 72 -2.90 13.38 -11.80
N ARG A 73 -3.44 14.60 -11.91
CA ARG A 73 -4.06 15.31 -10.78
C ARG A 73 -5.21 14.51 -10.14
N PRO A 74 -6.13 13.89 -10.90
CA PRO A 74 -7.21 13.10 -10.31
C PRO A 74 -6.77 11.81 -9.60
N THR A 75 -5.50 11.39 -9.74
CA THR A 75 -4.96 10.21 -9.05
C THR A 75 -4.25 10.56 -7.75
N GLY A 76 -4.33 11.82 -7.30
CA GLY A 76 -3.82 12.25 -6.00
C GLY A 76 -4.63 11.68 -4.83
N GLY A 77 -4.24 12.06 -3.63
CA GLY A 77 -4.86 11.63 -2.39
C GLY A 77 -4.00 12.00 -1.18
N ALA A 78 -4.52 11.80 0.02
CA ALA A 78 -3.77 12.00 1.24
C ALA A 78 -4.30 11.07 2.34
N GLY A 79 -3.39 10.55 3.15
CA GLY A 79 -3.77 9.72 4.28
C GLY A 79 -2.58 9.19 5.05
N CYS A 80 -2.88 8.57 6.19
CA CYS A 80 -1.91 7.99 7.09
C CYS A 80 -2.52 6.76 7.76
N VAL A 81 -1.73 5.70 7.89
CA VAL A 81 -2.06 4.48 8.64
C VAL A 81 -0.96 4.25 9.67
N ALA A 82 -1.35 4.07 10.92
CA ALA A 82 -0.48 3.60 11.99
C ALA A 82 -0.80 2.13 12.31
N MET A 83 0.23 1.31 12.46
CA MET A 83 0.11 -0.12 12.75
C MET A 83 0.93 -0.42 14.01
N LEU A 84 0.29 -1.06 14.99
CA LEU A 84 0.96 -1.63 16.15
C LEU A 84 1.39 -3.07 15.80
N VAL A 85 2.64 -3.40 16.07
CA VAL A 85 3.26 -4.69 15.72
C VAL A 85 3.83 -5.31 16.99
N GLY A 86 3.41 -6.53 17.28
CA GLY A 86 3.83 -7.27 18.46
C GLY A 86 3.49 -8.76 18.37
N PRO A 87 3.91 -9.56 19.35
CA PRO A 87 3.61 -10.99 19.40
C PRO A 87 2.10 -11.24 19.57
N ASN A 88 1.64 -12.43 19.20
CA ASN A 88 0.25 -12.88 19.35
C ASN A 88 -0.79 -11.97 18.63
N ALA A 89 -0.38 -11.36 17.52
CA ALA A 89 -1.26 -10.50 16.74
C ALA A 89 -2.43 -11.29 16.10
N PRO A 90 -3.63 -10.69 15.96
CA PRO A 90 -4.75 -11.31 15.24
C PRO A 90 -4.51 -11.39 13.72
N ILE A 91 -3.55 -10.61 13.21
CA ILE A 91 -3.10 -10.59 11.82
C ILE A 91 -1.61 -10.95 11.84
N VAL A 92 -1.27 -12.17 11.43
CA VAL A 92 0.07 -12.76 11.56
C VAL A 92 0.76 -12.76 10.21
N PHE A 93 1.99 -12.25 10.13
CA PHE A 93 2.84 -12.41 8.95
C PHE A 93 3.22 -13.88 8.76
N GLU A 94 3.17 -14.37 7.52
CA GLU A 94 3.65 -15.73 7.27
C GLU A 94 5.18 -15.74 7.14
N PRO A 95 5.91 -16.37 8.08
CA PRO A 95 7.35 -16.23 8.16
C PRO A 95 8.05 -16.73 6.91
N GLY A 96 8.95 -15.89 6.38
CA GLY A 96 9.73 -16.22 5.20
C GLY A 96 8.97 -16.27 3.87
N LEU A 97 7.64 -16.10 3.84
CA LEU A 97 6.84 -16.06 2.61
C LEU A 97 6.79 -14.64 2.01
N ARG A 98 7.91 -14.26 1.36
CA ARG A 98 8.07 -12.97 0.70
C ARG A 98 8.84 -13.10 -0.61
N GLY A 99 8.33 -12.49 -1.66
CA GLY A 99 8.99 -12.28 -2.94
C GLY A 99 9.28 -10.80 -3.19
N THR A 100 10.54 -10.43 -3.36
CA THR A 100 10.99 -9.03 -3.49
C THR A 100 11.58 -8.80 -4.87
N TYR A 101 11.28 -7.65 -5.48
CA TYR A 101 11.90 -7.20 -6.71
C TYR A 101 12.29 -5.72 -6.58
N ILE A 102 13.57 -5.44 -6.84
CA ILE A 102 14.17 -4.11 -6.79
C ILE A 102 15.05 -3.98 -8.03
N THR A 103 14.88 -2.89 -8.76
CA THR A 103 15.69 -2.57 -9.94
C THR A 103 15.81 -1.06 -10.09
N HIS A 104 16.75 -0.59 -10.89
CA HIS A 104 16.88 0.83 -11.20
C HIS A 104 15.90 1.24 -12.31
N ALA A 105 15.05 2.24 -12.04
CA ALA A 105 14.10 2.81 -12.99
C ALA A 105 13.86 4.31 -12.73
N TYR A 106 13.55 5.05 -13.81
CA TYR A 106 13.12 6.45 -13.77
C TYR A 106 11.64 6.59 -14.18
N ASP A 107 10.78 5.73 -13.63
CA ASP A 107 9.35 5.70 -13.95
C ASP A 107 8.56 6.80 -13.22
N PHE A 108 8.90 7.05 -11.96
CA PHE A 108 8.42 8.19 -11.17
C PHE A 108 9.48 8.57 -10.13
N TYR A 109 9.81 9.85 -10.05
CA TYR A 109 10.84 10.36 -9.14
C TYR A 109 10.66 11.86 -8.85
N LYS A 110 11.28 12.33 -7.77
CA LYS A 110 11.21 13.74 -7.32
C LYS A 110 12.60 14.37 -7.22
N PRO A 111 13.24 14.70 -8.36
CA PRO A 111 14.59 15.23 -8.40
C PRO A 111 14.64 16.73 -8.05
N ASP A 112 13.56 17.46 -8.34
CA ASP A 112 13.43 18.88 -8.04
C ASP A 112 13.02 19.06 -6.57
N LEU A 113 13.97 19.46 -5.74
CA LEU A 113 13.78 19.66 -4.31
C LEU A 113 13.01 20.95 -3.98
N THR A 114 12.72 21.80 -4.98
CA THR A 114 11.95 23.03 -4.83
C THR A 114 10.46 22.83 -5.16
N SER A 115 10.09 21.66 -5.68
CA SER A 115 8.71 21.32 -6.06
C SER A 115 8.22 20.07 -5.32
N GLU A 116 6.92 20.04 -5.00
CA GLU A 116 6.28 18.83 -4.49
C GLU A 116 5.86 17.86 -5.59
N TYR A 117 5.78 18.35 -6.83
CA TYR A 117 5.31 17.60 -7.98
C TYR A 117 6.38 16.62 -8.47
N PRO A 118 6.00 15.37 -8.77
CA PRO A 118 6.93 14.39 -9.32
C PRO A 118 7.12 14.57 -10.83
N TYR A 119 8.26 14.08 -11.31
CA TYR A 119 8.42 13.68 -12.69
C TYR A 119 7.87 12.27 -12.84
N VAL A 120 7.02 12.07 -13.84
CA VAL A 120 6.33 10.80 -14.07
C VAL A 120 6.26 10.49 -15.56
N ASP A 121 6.77 9.33 -15.93
CA ASP A 121 6.47 8.70 -17.21
C ASP A 121 5.33 7.70 -16.96
N GLY A 122 4.09 8.13 -17.23
CA GLY A 122 2.92 7.33 -16.87
C GLY A 122 2.81 6.00 -17.63
N HIS A 123 3.35 5.90 -18.84
CA HIS A 123 3.36 4.64 -19.57
C HIS A 123 4.44 3.71 -19.00
N TYR A 124 5.62 4.25 -18.73
CA TYR A 124 6.71 3.49 -18.14
C TYR A 124 6.39 3.04 -16.70
N SER A 125 5.71 3.86 -15.90
CA SER A 125 5.32 3.48 -14.53
C SER A 125 4.32 2.33 -14.50
N ILE A 126 3.38 2.26 -15.44
CA ILE A 126 2.46 1.12 -15.56
C ILE A 126 3.23 -0.14 -15.95
N ARG A 127 4.19 -0.03 -16.88
CA ARG A 127 5.06 -1.14 -17.27
C ARG A 127 5.88 -1.65 -16.09
N CYS A 128 6.60 -0.78 -15.39
CA CYS A 128 7.39 -1.12 -14.21
C CYS A 128 6.56 -1.75 -13.09
N TYR A 129 5.33 -1.26 -12.85
CA TYR A 129 4.42 -1.86 -11.88
C TYR A 129 4.04 -3.29 -12.30
N THR A 130 3.69 -3.52 -13.57
CA THR A 130 3.34 -4.85 -14.09
C THR A 130 4.52 -5.83 -14.00
N GLU A 131 5.73 -5.39 -14.38
CA GLU A 131 6.95 -6.21 -14.25
C GLU A 131 7.24 -6.56 -12.79
N ALA A 132 7.02 -5.62 -11.86
CA ALA A 132 7.17 -5.86 -10.43
C ALA A 132 6.14 -6.87 -9.89
N VAL A 133 4.89 -6.82 -10.36
CA VAL A 133 3.86 -7.84 -10.04
C VAL A 133 4.33 -9.23 -10.46
N ASP A 134 4.80 -9.39 -11.69
CA ASP A 134 5.30 -10.67 -12.22
C ASP A 134 6.48 -11.18 -11.39
N ALA A 135 7.48 -10.32 -11.17
CA ALA A 135 8.72 -10.69 -10.49
C ALA A 135 8.49 -11.04 -9.02
N CYS A 136 7.71 -10.24 -8.29
CA CYS A 136 7.37 -10.52 -6.90
C CYS A 136 6.53 -11.78 -6.76
N TYR A 137 5.55 -12.01 -7.64
CA TYR A 137 4.72 -13.21 -7.57
C TYR A 137 5.53 -14.48 -7.87
N LYS A 138 6.38 -14.45 -8.89
CA LYS A 138 7.33 -15.53 -9.19
C LYS A 138 8.23 -15.83 -8.01
N ALA A 139 8.82 -14.80 -7.39
CA ALA A 139 9.68 -14.96 -6.22
C ALA A 139 8.93 -15.51 -5.00
N TYR A 140 7.69 -15.04 -4.75
CA TYR A 140 6.82 -15.55 -3.70
C TYR A 140 6.51 -17.04 -3.92
N ASN A 141 6.11 -17.43 -5.14
CA ASN A 141 5.81 -18.81 -5.51
C ASN A 141 7.04 -19.72 -5.35
N ALA A 142 8.22 -19.26 -5.78
CA ALA A 142 9.47 -20.00 -5.59
C ALA A 142 9.80 -20.19 -4.11
N ARG A 143 9.63 -19.15 -3.29
CA ARG A 143 9.87 -19.21 -1.85
C ARG A 143 8.91 -20.16 -1.14
N GLU A 144 7.64 -20.16 -1.53
CA GLU A 144 6.64 -21.07 -0.98
C GLU A 144 6.98 -22.54 -1.29
N LYS A 145 7.45 -22.85 -2.50
CA LYS A 145 7.92 -24.20 -2.85
C LYS A 145 9.07 -24.67 -1.95
N VAL A 146 10.05 -23.80 -1.68
CA VAL A 146 11.17 -24.10 -0.78
C VAL A 146 10.68 -24.41 0.64
N LEU A 147 9.80 -23.56 1.19
CA LEU A 147 9.30 -23.74 2.56
C LEU A 147 8.42 -25.00 2.72
N LYS A 148 7.64 -25.36 1.70
CA LYS A 148 6.87 -26.62 1.69
C LYS A 148 7.79 -27.84 1.62
N GLY A 149 8.81 -27.81 0.75
CA GLY A 149 9.78 -28.90 0.64
C GLY A 149 10.59 -29.15 1.92
N GLN A 150 10.80 -28.12 2.74
CA GLN A 150 11.46 -28.23 4.04
C GLN A 150 10.58 -28.84 5.13
N ASN A 151 9.26 -28.69 5.04
CA ASN A 151 8.30 -29.18 6.03
C ASN A 151 7.74 -30.58 5.69
N GLY A 152 8.27 -31.23 4.65
CA GLY A 152 7.75 -32.48 4.08
C GLY A 152 6.51 -32.24 3.22
N ASP A 153 6.36 -33.01 2.14
CA ASP A 153 5.15 -32.96 1.31
C ASP A 153 3.94 -33.36 2.17
N SER A 154 3.13 -32.39 2.57
CA SER A 154 1.80 -32.69 3.07
C SER A 154 1.06 -33.41 1.93
N ASN A 155 0.65 -34.67 2.14
CA ASN A 155 -0.21 -35.49 1.27
C ASN A 155 -1.62 -34.89 1.07
N GLY A 156 -1.72 -33.56 0.96
CA GLY A 156 -2.96 -32.86 0.69
C GLY A 156 -3.40 -33.12 -0.75
N ILE A 157 -4.67 -33.48 -0.91
CA ILE A 157 -5.30 -33.56 -2.22
C ILE A 157 -5.20 -32.18 -2.87
N VAL A 158 -4.43 -32.09 -3.96
CA VAL A 158 -4.38 -30.87 -4.77
C VAL A 158 -5.70 -30.78 -5.53
N ASP A 159 -6.53 -29.82 -5.15
CA ASP A 159 -7.75 -29.49 -5.88
C ASP A 159 -7.39 -28.96 -7.27
N LYS A 160 -7.49 -29.83 -8.28
CA LYS A 160 -7.15 -29.52 -9.68
C LYS A 160 -8.09 -28.50 -10.33
N SER A 161 -9.13 -28.05 -9.64
CA SER A 161 -9.97 -26.94 -10.10
C SER A 161 -9.40 -25.57 -9.76
N LYS A 162 -8.44 -25.50 -8.82
CA LYS A 162 -7.87 -24.25 -8.31
C LYS A 162 -6.56 -23.90 -8.98
N THR A 163 -6.45 -22.64 -9.34
CA THR A 163 -5.20 -21.99 -9.75
C THR A 163 -4.36 -21.63 -8.53
N PRO A 164 -3.02 -21.49 -8.68
CA PRO A 164 -2.15 -21.04 -7.60
C PRO A 164 -2.62 -19.72 -6.94
N LEU A 165 -3.26 -18.81 -7.68
CA LEU A 165 -3.83 -17.57 -7.15
C LEU A 165 -4.94 -17.79 -6.10
N ASP A 166 -5.68 -18.90 -6.17
CA ASP A 166 -6.79 -19.23 -5.27
C ASP A 166 -6.31 -19.65 -3.87
N ARG A 167 -5.00 -19.63 -3.61
CA ARG A 167 -4.42 -19.79 -2.27
C ARG A 167 -4.71 -18.61 -1.34
N PHE A 168 -5.08 -17.46 -1.89
CA PHE A 168 -5.38 -16.23 -1.16
C PHE A 168 -6.89 -16.03 -1.11
N ASP A 169 -7.44 -15.86 0.09
CA ASP A 169 -8.83 -15.45 0.25
C ASP A 169 -9.03 -14.00 -0.25
N HIS A 170 -8.04 -13.14 0.01
CA HIS A 170 -8.00 -11.75 -0.44
C HIS A 170 -6.61 -11.35 -0.88
N ILE A 171 -6.50 -10.35 -1.76
CA ILE A 171 -5.21 -9.73 -2.10
C ILE A 171 -5.34 -8.20 -2.01
N LEU A 172 -4.36 -7.60 -1.36
CA LEU A 172 -4.17 -6.16 -1.26
C LEU A 172 -3.11 -5.74 -2.26
N PHE A 173 -3.33 -4.60 -2.90
CA PHE A 173 -2.36 -3.98 -3.80
C PHE A 173 -2.10 -2.55 -3.37
N HIS A 174 -0.89 -2.06 -3.54
CA HIS A 174 -0.69 -0.61 -3.68
C HIS A 174 -1.59 -0.12 -4.83
N ALA A 175 -2.44 0.87 -4.55
CA ALA A 175 -3.51 1.28 -5.46
C ALA A 175 -3.35 2.75 -5.90
N PRO A 176 -2.48 3.05 -6.89
CA PRO A 176 -2.46 4.36 -7.55
C PRO A 176 -3.81 4.70 -8.20
N THR A 177 -4.44 3.69 -8.80
CA THR A 177 -5.83 3.73 -9.28
C THR A 177 -6.46 2.35 -9.11
N CYS A 178 -7.78 2.31 -8.88
CA CYS A 178 -8.50 1.03 -8.78
C CYS A 178 -8.47 0.22 -10.08
N LYS A 179 -8.35 0.91 -11.24
CA LYS A 179 -8.22 0.23 -12.53
C LYS A 179 -6.89 -0.51 -12.66
N LEU A 180 -5.79 0.05 -12.14
CA LEU A 180 -4.50 -0.63 -12.14
C LEU A 180 -4.55 -1.90 -11.28
N VAL A 181 -5.19 -1.84 -10.10
CA VAL A 181 -5.39 -3.02 -9.24
C VAL A 181 -6.11 -4.15 -9.99
N ALA A 182 -7.18 -3.84 -10.73
CA ALA A 182 -7.90 -4.85 -11.53
C ALA A 182 -7.03 -5.45 -12.65
N LYS A 183 -6.18 -4.65 -13.29
CA LYS A 183 -5.21 -5.15 -14.28
C LYS A 183 -4.16 -6.05 -13.63
N SER A 184 -3.64 -5.66 -12.48
CA SER A 184 -2.61 -6.41 -11.74
C SER A 184 -3.13 -7.75 -11.24
N TYR A 185 -4.38 -7.82 -10.77
CA TYR A 185 -4.99 -9.10 -10.40
C TYR A 185 -5.17 -10.02 -11.62
N GLY A 186 -5.62 -9.48 -12.77
CA GLY A 186 -5.62 -10.21 -14.03
C GLY A 186 -4.22 -10.68 -14.44
N ARG A 187 -3.19 -9.86 -14.22
CA ARG A 187 -1.80 -10.22 -14.52
C ARG A 187 -1.29 -11.37 -13.66
N LEU A 188 -1.65 -11.44 -12.37
CA LEU A 188 -1.33 -12.62 -11.54
C LEU A 188 -1.93 -13.90 -12.13
N LEU A 189 -3.19 -13.84 -12.58
CA LEU A 189 -3.84 -14.98 -13.22
C LEU A 189 -3.19 -15.35 -14.58
N TYR A 190 -2.65 -14.38 -15.31
CA TYR A 190 -1.86 -14.63 -16.51
C TYR A 190 -0.55 -15.38 -16.19
N ASN A 191 0.10 -15.08 -15.06
CA ASN A 191 1.29 -15.84 -14.64
C ASN A 191 0.93 -17.31 -14.34
N ASP A 192 -0.19 -17.56 -13.67
CA ASP A 192 -0.70 -18.92 -13.45
C ASP A 192 -1.00 -19.66 -14.76
N TYR A 193 -1.54 -18.95 -15.76
CA TYR A 193 -1.74 -19.49 -17.11
C TYR A 193 -0.43 -19.85 -17.80
N LEU A 194 0.61 -19.01 -17.69
CA LEU A 194 1.91 -19.33 -18.28
C LEU A 194 2.55 -20.57 -17.65
N ASP A 195 2.36 -20.78 -16.35
CA ASP A 195 2.86 -21.94 -15.61
C ASP A 195 2.08 -23.23 -15.93
N ASN A 196 0.75 -23.15 -16.09
CA ASN A 196 -0.10 -24.30 -16.42
C ASN A 196 -1.24 -23.93 -17.39
N PRO A 197 -0.95 -23.79 -18.69
CA PRO A 197 -1.92 -23.30 -19.67
C PRO A 197 -3.04 -24.29 -19.99
N GLU A 198 -2.82 -25.58 -19.73
CA GLU A 198 -3.81 -26.64 -19.93
C GLU A 198 -4.81 -26.75 -18.76
N HIS A 199 -4.68 -25.90 -17.74
CA HIS A 199 -5.60 -25.90 -16.59
C HIS A 199 -7.04 -25.55 -17.06
N PRO A 200 -8.08 -26.23 -16.56
CA PRO A 200 -9.47 -26.02 -17.01
C PRO A 200 -9.96 -24.57 -16.94
N ALA A 201 -9.44 -23.80 -15.97
CA ALA A 201 -9.74 -22.36 -15.84
C ALA A 201 -9.29 -21.50 -17.04
N PHE A 202 -8.47 -22.04 -17.95
CA PHE A 202 -7.93 -21.34 -19.12
C PHE A 202 -8.37 -21.94 -20.46
N ALA A 203 -9.35 -22.85 -20.46
CA ALA A 203 -9.81 -23.53 -21.67
C ALA A 203 -10.30 -22.58 -22.79
N GLU A 204 -10.76 -21.39 -22.42
CA GLU A 204 -11.23 -20.36 -23.37
C GLU A 204 -10.14 -19.34 -23.76
N VAL A 205 -8.91 -19.48 -23.26
CA VAL A 205 -7.80 -18.56 -23.58
C VAL A 205 -7.20 -18.93 -24.93
N ALA A 206 -7.19 -17.98 -25.85
CA ALA A 206 -6.67 -18.17 -27.20
C ALA A 206 -5.17 -18.55 -27.18
N PRO A 207 -4.72 -19.59 -27.93
CA PRO A 207 -3.34 -20.09 -27.86
C PRO A 207 -2.27 -19.05 -28.20
N GLU A 208 -2.59 -18.05 -29.01
CA GLU A 208 -1.67 -17.00 -29.44
C GLU A 208 -1.18 -16.17 -28.26
N VAL A 209 -2.01 -16.04 -27.21
CA VAL A 209 -1.71 -15.29 -25.99
C VAL A 209 -0.51 -15.89 -25.24
N ARG A 210 -0.31 -17.21 -25.30
CA ARG A 210 0.85 -17.89 -24.70
C ARG A 210 2.14 -17.66 -25.47
N SER A 211 2.05 -17.49 -26.78
CA SER A 211 3.22 -17.38 -27.66
C SER A 211 3.86 -15.99 -27.68
N LEU A 212 3.25 -15.02 -27.00
CA LEU A 212 3.77 -13.67 -26.89
C LEU A 212 5.11 -13.66 -26.15
N ASP A 213 6.08 -12.92 -26.69
CA ASP A 213 7.27 -12.58 -25.92
C ASP A 213 6.90 -11.77 -24.67
N TYR A 214 7.73 -11.90 -23.63
CA TYR A 214 7.46 -11.27 -22.33
C TYR A 214 7.24 -9.76 -22.47
N GLU A 215 8.12 -9.09 -23.21
CA GLU A 215 8.14 -7.66 -23.45
C GLU A 215 6.82 -7.14 -24.04
N LYS A 216 6.31 -7.81 -25.08
CA LYS A 216 4.99 -7.51 -25.66
C LYS A 216 3.89 -7.81 -24.67
N SER A 217 3.95 -8.96 -23.98
CA SER A 217 2.89 -9.37 -23.05
C SER A 217 2.61 -8.36 -21.94
N VAL A 218 3.60 -7.58 -21.50
CA VAL A 218 3.48 -6.62 -20.39
C VAL A 218 2.54 -5.47 -20.74
N THR A 219 2.46 -5.09 -22.02
CA THR A 219 1.65 -3.96 -22.49
C THR A 219 0.51 -4.37 -23.44
N ASP A 220 0.43 -5.66 -23.79
CA ASP A 220 -0.54 -6.19 -24.74
C ASP A 220 -1.99 -6.04 -24.24
N LYS A 221 -2.84 -5.50 -25.11
CA LYS A 221 -4.25 -5.22 -24.78
C LYS A 221 -5.14 -6.45 -24.82
N THR A 222 -4.76 -7.48 -25.58
CA THR A 222 -5.49 -8.75 -25.62
C THR A 222 -5.26 -9.50 -24.32
N VAL A 223 -4.01 -9.62 -23.86
CA VAL A 223 -3.66 -10.17 -22.53
C VAL A 223 -4.43 -9.42 -21.44
N GLU A 224 -4.36 -8.09 -21.42
CA GLU A 224 -5.04 -7.26 -20.42
C GLU A 224 -6.55 -7.56 -20.39
N LYS A 225 -7.23 -7.50 -21.55
CA LYS A 225 -8.69 -7.69 -21.62
C LYS A 225 -9.10 -9.12 -21.27
N THR A 226 -8.41 -10.12 -21.80
CA THR A 226 -8.73 -11.54 -21.58
C THR A 226 -8.65 -11.89 -20.09
N PHE A 227 -7.54 -11.55 -19.43
CA PHE A 227 -7.35 -11.92 -18.04
C PHE A 227 -8.13 -11.04 -17.06
N MET A 228 -8.42 -9.79 -17.41
CA MET A 228 -9.39 -8.98 -16.66
C MET A 228 -10.80 -9.55 -16.75
N ALA A 229 -11.23 -10.05 -17.90
CA ALA A 229 -12.54 -10.68 -18.06
C ALA A 229 -12.62 -12.00 -17.28
N LEU A 230 -11.60 -12.86 -17.43
CA LEU A 230 -11.53 -14.16 -16.78
C LEU A 230 -11.46 -14.06 -15.24
N SER A 231 -10.76 -13.05 -14.73
CA SER A 231 -10.63 -12.81 -13.29
C SER A 231 -11.79 -11.99 -12.69
N LYS A 232 -12.73 -11.47 -13.49
CA LYS A 232 -13.75 -10.50 -13.03
C LYS A 232 -14.56 -10.97 -11.82
N LYS A 233 -15.04 -12.22 -11.83
CA LYS A 233 -15.80 -12.77 -10.70
C LYS A 233 -14.94 -12.82 -9.44
N ARG A 234 -13.74 -13.41 -9.56
CA ARG A 234 -12.78 -13.54 -8.46
C ARG A 234 -12.31 -12.17 -7.94
N PHE A 235 -12.16 -11.18 -8.81
CA PHE A 235 -11.84 -9.82 -8.42
C PHE A 235 -12.92 -9.23 -7.50
N ASN A 236 -14.20 -9.42 -7.82
CA ASN A 236 -15.30 -8.92 -6.99
C ASN A 236 -15.34 -9.58 -5.60
N GLU A 237 -14.93 -10.84 -5.49
CA GLU A 237 -14.92 -11.59 -4.23
C GLU A 237 -13.64 -11.31 -3.40
N CYS A 238 -12.47 -11.38 -4.04
CA CYS A 238 -11.18 -11.31 -3.38
C CYS A 238 -10.63 -9.89 -3.20
N ILE A 239 -10.96 -8.96 -4.10
CA ILE A 239 -10.29 -7.65 -4.21
C ILE A 239 -11.24 -6.47 -3.99
N ALA A 240 -12.49 -6.51 -4.48
CA ALA A 240 -13.40 -5.38 -4.35
C ALA A 240 -13.61 -4.91 -2.88
N PRO A 241 -13.65 -5.80 -1.86
CA PRO A 241 -13.72 -5.37 -0.47
C PRO A 241 -12.50 -4.56 0.02
N SER A 242 -11.35 -4.67 -0.65
CA SER A 242 -10.10 -4.02 -0.23
C SER A 242 -9.81 -2.70 -0.94
N ILE A 243 -10.67 -2.21 -1.83
CA ILE A 243 -10.40 -0.99 -2.64
C ILE A 243 -11.28 0.21 -2.28
N GLU A 244 -12.08 0.15 -1.22
CA GLU A 244 -12.98 1.26 -0.82
C GLU A 244 -12.20 2.52 -0.48
N VAL A 245 -11.16 2.43 0.37
CA VAL A 245 -10.35 3.59 0.73
C VAL A 245 -9.66 4.19 -0.50
N ALA A 246 -9.15 3.38 -1.43
CA ALA A 246 -8.56 3.89 -2.66
C ALA A 246 -9.60 4.58 -3.56
N THR A 247 -10.84 4.06 -3.59
CA THR A 247 -11.96 4.64 -4.34
C THR A 247 -12.39 5.99 -3.75
N GLN A 248 -12.42 6.08 -2.43
CA GLN A 248 -12.96 7.24 -1.72
C GLN A 248 -11.91 8.32 -1.44
N CYS A 249 -10.65 7.95 -1.22
CA CYS A 249 -9.59 8.86 -0.76
C CYS A 249 -8.43 9.02 -1.77
N GLY A 250 -8.45 8.28 -2.89
CA GLY A 250 -7.40 8.31 -3.90
C GLY A 250 -6.08 7.67 -3.43
N ASN A 251 -4.98 8.05 -4.08
CA ASN A 251 -3.67 7.46 -3.80
C ASN A 251 -3.05 8.07 -2.55
N MET A 252 -2.82 7.26 -1.51
CA MET A 252 -2.16 7.69 -0.27
C MET A 252 -0.67 7.27 -0.20
N TYR A 253 -0.03 7.03 -1.35
CA TYR A 253 1.35 6.53 -1.49
C TYR A 253 1.68 5.41 -0.49
N CYS A 254 2.56 5.62 0.49
CA CYS A 254 3.01 4.59 1.43
C CYS A 254 1.85 3.94 2.20
N ALA A 255 0.80 4.70 2.49
CA ALA A 255 -0.36 4.22 3.22
C ALA A 255 -1.35 3.45 2.33
N SER A 256 -1.21 3.50 1.00
CA SER A 256 -2.24 3.02 0.07
C SER A 256 -2.55 1.53 0.23
N VAL A 257 -1.54 0.66 0.28
CA VAL A 257 -1.76 -0.80 0.45
C VAL A 257 -2.39 -1.12 1.82
N TYR A 258 -2.06 -0.34 2.85
CA TYR A 258 -2.62 -0.50 4.20
C TYR A 258 -4.01 0.11 4.33
N GLY A 259 -4.35 1.13 3.54
CA GLY A 259 -5.72 1.57 3.33
C GLY A 259 -6.58 0.44 2.74
N GLY A 260 -5.97 -0.43 1.92
CA GLY A 260 -6.62 -1.64 1.45
C GLY A 260 -6.88 -2.67 2.55
N LEU A 261 -5.94 -2.83 3.49
CA LEU A 261 -6.17 -3.66 4.69
C LEU A 261 -7.30 -3.08 5.55
N VAL A 262 -7.30 -1.77 5.78
CA VAL A 262 -8.39 -1.06 6.50
C VAL A 262 -9.74 -1.28 5.83
N SER A 263 -9.81 -1.18 4.51
CA SER A 263 -11.04 -1.44 3.73
C SER A 263 -11.50 -2.89 3.92
N LEU A 264 -10.59 -3.85 3.76
CA LEU A 264 -10.88 -5.27 3.87
C LEU A 264 -11.44 -5.62 5.25
N LEU A 265 -10.76 -5.21 6.32
CA LEU A 265 -11.20 -5.43 7.71
C LEU A 265 -12.57 -4.82 7.98
N SER A 266 -12.88 -3.69 7.36
CA SER A 266 -14.16 -2.99 7.57
C SER A 266 -15.33 -3.57 6.77
N LYS A 267 -15.07 -4.35 5.72
CA LYS A 267 -16.10 -4.87 4.80
C LYS A 267 -16.32 -6.37 4.90
N VAL A 268 -15.33 -7.12 5.38
CA VAL A 268 -15.39 -8.58 5.45
C VAL A 268 -15.41 -9.02 6.91
N PRO A 269 -16.39 -9.83 7.33
CA PRO A 269 -16.33 -10.45 8.65
C PRO A 269 -15.23 -11.51 8.68
N PHE A 270 -14.44 -11.52 9.74
CA PHE A 270 -13.39 -12.52 9.97
C PHE A 270 -13.80 -13.43 11.13
N ASP A 271 -13.88 -14.73 10.84
CA ASP A 271 -14.12 -15.77 11.83
C ASP A 271 -12.76 -16.40 12.22
N PRO A 272 -12.32 -16.29 13.48
CA PRO A 272 -11.10 -16.95 13.95
C PRO A 272 -11.08 -18.47 13.72
N ALA A 273 -12.24 -19.13 13.64
CA ALA A 273 -12.33 -20.56 13.33
C ALA A 273 -12.04 -20.87 11.84
N GLN A 274 -12.04 -19.84 10.98
CA GLN A 274 -11.73 -19.96 9.55
C GLN A 274 -10.66 -18.94 9.15
N PRO A 275 -9.39 -19.16 9.52
CA PRO A 275 -8.32 -18.23 9.21
C PRO A 275 -8.24 -17.88 7.73
N LYS A 276 -8.11 -16.59 7.43
CA LYS A 276 -8.06 -16.07 6.06
C LYS A 276 -6.65 -15.68 5.68
N ARG A 277 -6.15 -16.18 4.56
CA ARG A 277 -4.85 -15.79 4.01
C ARG A 277 -5.02 -14.60 3.08
N VAL A 278 -4.31 -13.52 3.38
CA VAL A 278 -4.34 -12.27 2.61
C VAL A 278 -2.98 -12.05 1.95
N GLY A 279 -2.96 -12.02 0.62
CA GLY A 279 -1.77 -11.60 -0.14
C GLY A 279 -1.63 -10.08 -0.11
N VAL A 280 -0.39 -9.58 -0.10
CA VAL A 280 -0.11 -8.14 -0.05
C VAL A 280 0.98 -7.82 -1.06
N PHE A 281 0.66 -7.02 -2.08
CA PHE A 281 1.61 -6.50 -3.04
C PHE A 281 1.85 -5.00 -2.79
N SER A 282 3.06 -4.67 -2.36
CA SER A 282 3.52 -3.29 -2.15
C SER A 282 4.53 -2.91 -3.21
N TYR A 283 4.41 -1.68 -3.73
CA TYR A 283 5.21 -1.17 -4.82
C TYR A 283 5.56 0.30 -4.56
N GLY A 284 6.78 0.70 -4.88
CA GLY A 284 7.19 2.09 -4.99
C GLY A 284 8.15 2.25 -6.15
N SER A 285 7.89 3.25 -7.00
CA SER A 285 8.73 3.62 -8.16
C SER A 285 10.20 3.88 -7.82
N GLY A 286 11.07 3.77 -8.83
CA GLY A 286 12.53 3.87 -8.67
C GLY A 286 13.37 2.59 -8.91
N LEU A 287 12.92 1.35 -8.69
CA LEU A 287 11.74 0.87 -7.98
C LEU A 287 12.12 -0.18 -6.93
N ALA A 288 11.27 -0.29 -5.90
CA ALA A 288 11.30 -1.35 -4.91
C ALA A 288 9.89 -1.91 -4.69
N SER A 289 9.78 -3.24 -4.57
CA SER A 289 8.50 -3.92 -4.41
C SER A 289 8.62 -5.22 -3.64
N SER A 290 7.54 -5.64 -3.01
CA SER A 290 7.43 -6.94 -2.36
C SER A 290 6.00 -7.47 -2.42
N MET A 291 5.87 -8.76 -2.72
CA MET A 291 4.68 -9.54 -2.41
C MET A 291 4.95 -10.41 -1.18
N PHE A 292 4.08 -10.36 -0.20
CA PHE A 292 4.12 -11.20 0.99
C PHE A 292 2.70 -11.59 1.38
N SER A 293 2.54 -12.40 2.43
CA SER A 293 1.24 -12.79 2.92
C SER A 293 1.12 -12.66 4.43
N VAL A 294 -0.11 -12.41 4.86
CA VAL A 294 -0.53 -12.44 6.25
C VAL A 294 -1.71 -13.39 6.41
N LYS A 295 -1.94 -13.87 7.62
CA LYS A 295 -3.14 -14.62 8.00
C LYS A 295 -3.91 -13.85 9.05
N VAL A 296 -5.20 -13.65 8.83
CA VAL A 296 -6.13 -13.20 9.88
C VAL A 296 -6.56 -14.45 10.64
N VAL A 297 -6.07 -14.59 11.87
CA VAL A 297 -6.24 -15.80 12.72
C VAL A 297 -7.00 -15.50 14.01
N GLY A 298 -7.15 -14.23 14.38
CA GLY A 298 -7.77 -13.81 15.63
C GLY A 298 -8.90 -12.79 15.43
N ASP A 299 -9.51 -12.38 16.54
CA ASP A 299 -10.58 -11.38 16.52
C ASP A 299 -10.04 -9.99 16.16
N VAL A 300 -10.61 -9.40 15.10
CA VAL A 300 -10.28 -8.05 14.61
C VAL A 300 -11.40 -7.04 14.92
N SER A 301 -12.45 -7.43 15.64
CA SER A 301 -13.63 -6.59 15.90
C SER A 301 -13.28 -5.28 16.60
N ASN A 302 -12.33 -5.31 17.55
CA ASN A 302 -11.86 -4.08 18.19
C ASN A 302 -11.12 -3.17 17.18
N ILE A 303 -10.29 -3.73 16.30
CA ILE A 303 -9.61 -2.95 15.25
C ILE A 303 -10.65 -2.28 14.35
N VAL A 304 -11.64 -3.04 13.88
CA VAL A 304 -12.72 -2.52 13.01
C VAL A 304 -13.51 -1.41 13.71
N LYS A 305 -13.86 -1.61 14.98
CA LYS A 305 -14.56 -0.61 15.79
C LYS A 305 -13.76 0.70 15.92
N GLN A 306 -12.45 0.62 16.14
CA GLN A 306 -11.59 1.82 16.28
C GLN A 306 -11.31 2.50 14.94
N LEU A 307 -11.29 1.75 13.84
CA LEU A 307 -11.14 2.31 12.51
C LEU A 307 -12.35 3.18 12.13
N ASP A 308 -13.57 2.74 12.48
CA ASP A 308 -14.85 3.42 12.26
C ASP A 308 -14.96 4.00 10.83
N LEU A 309 -14.55 3.19 9.85
CA LEU A 309 -14.19 3.66 8.51
C LEU A 309 -15.36 4.37 7.81
N GLN A 310 -16.54 3.74 7.78
CA GLN A 310 -17.71 4.27 7.08
C GLN A 310 -18.12 5.63 7.65
N LYS A 311 -18.22 5.73 8.98
CA LYS A 311 -18.58 6.99 9.65
C LYS A 311 -17.58 8.10 9.34
N ARG A 312 -16.28 7.78 9.32
CA ARG A 312 -15.23 8.76 8.99
C ARG A 312 -15.29 9.19 7.53
N LEU A 313 -15.61 8.28 6.61
CA LEU A 313 -15.80 8.61 5.19
C LEU A 313 -17.04 9.48 4.96
N ASP A 314 -18.14 9.19 5.66
CA ASP A 314 -19.41 9.92 5.57
C ASP A 314 -19.32 11.31 6.22
N ALA A 315 -18.47 11.48 7.24
CA ALA A 315 -18.25 12.77 7.91
C ALA A 315 -17.39 13.76 7.10
N ARG A 316 -16.90 13.37 5.91
CA ARG A 316 -16.12 14.27 5.06
C ARG A 316 -17.00 15.34 4.44
N ARG A 317 -16.38 16.48 4.14
CA ARG A 317 -17.02 17.58 3.40
C ARG A 317 -16.74 17.44 1.90
N VAL A 318 -17.80 17.35 1.10
CA VAL A 318 -17.70 17.47 -0.35
C VAL A 318 -17.53 18.94 -0.70
N VAL A 319 -16.63 19.24 -1.64
CA VAL A 319 -16.34 20.59 -2.12
C VAL A 319 -16.34 20.65 -3.63
N ASP A 320 -16.59 21.83 -4.19
CA ASP A 320 -16.48 22.04 -5.63
C ASP A 320 -15.04 21.86 -6.11
N PRO A 321 -14.81 21.38 -7.35
CA PRO A 321 -13.46 21.21 -7.90
C PRO A 321 -12.59 22.46 -7.85
N GLN A 322 -13.20 23.65 -7.94
CA GLN A 322 -12.47 24.93 -7.83
C GLN A 322 -11.83 25.10 -6.45
N VAL A 323 -12.52 24.70 -5.37
CA VAL A 323 -11.95 24.75 -4.00
C VAL A 323 -10.71 23.87 -3.91
N TYR A 324 -10.72 22.68 -4.52
CA TYR A 324 -9.55 21.81 -4.56
C TYR A 324 -8.37 22.45 -5.32
N ASP A 325 -8.63 23.07 -6.48
CA ASP A 325 -7.61 23.77 -7.25
C ASP A 325 -7.02 24.96 -6.46
N ASP A 326 -7.85 25.72 -5.77
CA ASP A 326 -7.42 26.84 -4.92
C ASP A 326 -6.56 26.35 -3.73
N MET A 327 -6.93 25.22 -3.09
CA MET A 327 -6.13 24.61 -2.03
C MET A 327 -4.79 24.08 -2.54
N CYS A 328 -4.74 23.55 -3.77
CA CYS A 328 -3.47 23.16 -4.41
C CYS A 328 -2.55 24.37 -4.61
N LEU A 329 -3.11 25.50 -5.09
CA LEU A 329 -2.35 26.75 -5.26
C LEU A 329 -1.89 27.33 -3.93
N LEU A 330 -2.72 27.26 -2.88
CA LEU A 330 -2.35 27.67 -1.54
C LEU A 330 -1.17 26.84 -1.02
N ARG A 331 -1.20 25.53 -1.23
CA ARG A 331 -0.11 24.63 -0.85
C ARG A 331 1.18 24.93 -1.61
N GLU A 332 1.09 25.18 -2.92
CA GLU A 332 2.24 25.56 -3.75
C GLU A 332 2.89 26.86 -3.23
N LYS A 333 2.08 27.87 -2.87
CA LYS A 333 2.58 29.11 -2.27
C LYS A 333 3.20 28.90 -0.89
N ALA A 334 2.67 27.97 -0.09
CA ALA A 334 3.18 27.67 1.25
C ALA A 334 4.44 26.79 1.23
N HIS A 335 4.73 26.12 0.12
CA HIS A 335 5.86 25.22 0.02
C HIS A 335 7.19 25.96 0.22
N LEU A 336 8.04 25.41 1.11
CA LEU A 336 9.36 25.95 1.48
C LEU A 336 9.35 27.41 1.99
N GLN A 337 8.21 27.92 2.48
CA GLN A 337 8.16 29.23 3.10
C GLN A 337 8.62 29.18 4.57
N LYS A 338 9.34 30.22 4.99
CA LYS A 338 9.62 30.59 6.38
C LYS A 338 8.78 31.82 6.76
N ASN A 339 8.64 32.12 8.05
CA ASN A 339 7.75 33.19 8.53
C ASN A 339 6.31 33.03 8.00
N PHE A 340 5.81 31.81 8.01
CA PHE A 340 4.53 31.45 7.42
C PHE A 340 3.53 31.03 8.49
N THR A 341 2.34 31.63 8.45
CA THR A 341 1.18 31.20 9.23
C THR A 341 0.16 30.61 8.25
N PRO A 342 -0.27 29.34 8.41
CA PRO A 342 -1.31 28.75 7.59
C PRO A 342 -2.61 29.56 7.66
N VAL A 343 -3.23 29.81 6.49
CA VAL A 343 -4.45 30.62 6.35
C VAL A 343 -5.70 29.79 6.06
N GLY A 344 -5.59 28.46 6.12
CA GLY A 344 -6.74 27.57 5.96
C GLY A 344 -7.73 27.70 7.12
N ASN A 345 -9.01 27.42 6.87
CA ASN A 345 -10.02 27.47 7.90
C ASN A 345 -9.86 26.29 8.87
N VAL A 346 -9.54 26.58 10.14
CA VAL A 346 -9.35 25.57 11.20
C VAL A 346 -10.69 24.93 11.60
N ASP A 347 -11.83 25.58 11.36
CA ASP A 347 -13.15 25.03 11.67
C ASP A 347 -13.53 23.85 10.75
N ASP A 348 -12.86 23.73 9.59
CA ASP A 348 -13.03 22.59 8.69
C ASP A 348 -12.27 21.33 9.18
N ILE A 349 -11.44 21.45 10.21
CA ILE A 349 -10.62 20.36 10.74
C ILE A 349 -11.42 19.60 11.81
N THR A 350 -11.43 18.27 11.71
CA THR A 350 -12.08 17.40 12.69
C THR A 350 -11.41 17.53 14.08
N PRO A 351 -12.19 17.65 15.18
CA PRO A 351 -11.65 17.64 16.55
C PRO A 351 -10.71 16.46 16.80
N GLY A 352 -9.64 16.70 17.56
CA GLY A 352 -8.55 15.75 17.82
C GLY A 352 -7.48 15.67 16.74
N THR A 353 -7.62 16.38 15.61
CA THR A 353 -6.62 16.36 14.53
C THR A 353 -5.48 17.35 14.82
N TYR A 354 -4.24 16.90 14.64
CA TYR A 354 -3.06 17.77 14.66
C TYR A 354 -3.00 18.63 13.39
N TYR A 355 -2.69 19.92 13.54
CA TYR A 355 -2.51 20.85 12.43
C TYR A 355 -1.33 21.80 12.65
N LEU A 356 -0.75 22.27 11.54
CA LEU A 356 0.35 23.25 11.55
C LEU A 356 -0.20 24.62 11.96
N THR A 357 0.42 25.26 12.94
CA THR A 357 0.02 26.62 13.39
C THR A 357 0.97 27.69 12.87
N LYS A 358 2.26 27.36 12.73
CA LYS A 358 3.30 28.32 12.37
C LYS A 358 4.55 27.64 11.80
N VAL A 359 5.21 28.34 10.89
CA VAL A 359 6.61 28.12 10.49
C VAL A 359 7.38 29.41 10.74
N ASP A 360 8.39 29.39 11.59
CA ASP A 360 9.17 30.59 11.90
C ASP A 360 10.28 30.91 10.88
N ASP A 361 11.12 31.89 11.18
CA ASP A 361 12.22 32.36 10.32
C ASP A 361 13.35 31.34 10.14
N MET A 362 13.41 30.34 11.03
CA MET A 362 14.36 29.22 11.01
C MET A 362 13.72 27.92 10.50
N PHE A 363 12.56 27.99 9.86
CA PHE A 363 11.80 26.84 9.34
C PHE A 363 11.30 25.85 10.42
N ARG A 364 11.33 26.23 11.70
CA ARG A 364 10.80 25.39 12.78
C ARG A 364 9.28 25.40 12.71
N ARG A 365 8.67 24.22 12.84
CA ARG A 365 7.23 24.01 12.69
C ARG A 365 6.59 23.79 14.05
N GLU A 366 5.52 24.54 14.32
CA GLU A 366 4.69 24.40 15.51
C GLU A 366 3.36 23.75 15.13
N TYR A 367 2.84 22.90 16.01
CA TYR A 367 1.59 22.17 15.80
C TYR A 367 0.68 22.32 17.01
N ALA A 368 -0.62 22.29 16.76
CA ALA A 368 -1.66 22.21 17.80
C ALA A 368 -2.65 21.09 17.47
N VAL A 369 -3.44 20.71 18.47
CA VAL A 369 -4.56 19.77 18.29
C VAL A 369 -5.85 20.58 18.21
N LYS A 370 -6.67 20.30 17.20
CA LYS A 370 -8.00 20.90 17.10
C LYS A 370 -8.83 20.46 18.30
N ALA A 371 -9.28 21.44 19.10
CA ALA A 371 -10.21 21.22 20.20
C ALA A 371 -11.56 20.67 19.73
#